data_AF-G5SQ28-F1
#
_entry.id   AF-G5SQ28-F1
#
_cell.length_a   1.000
_cell.length_b   1.000
_cell.length_c   1.000
_cell.angle_alpha   90.00
_cell.angle_beta   90.00
_cell.angle_gamma   90.00
#
_symmetry.space_group_name_H-M   'P 1'
#
loop_
_entity.id
_entity.type
_entity.pdbx_description
1 polymer ?
#
loop_
_entity_poly.entity_id
_entity_poly.type
_entity_poly.pdbx_seq_one_letter_code
_entity_poly.pdbx_strand_id
1 'polypeptide(L)'
;MKKFVSVFALAAFMACGAAKAQFVGTGAENNGNANEVDSLRTVVGTLSKQVDNANQAELDQKIWKDRAKYFNIGFVKQSLTSKDDYIKYKSEAGVNITWGKTYYLHKKPLWGMVKIGLDWSWMDFNYVKYSSVEEKFAYDDDFGDGNGFGNGWGYDDPFDNGWDMEEDEDYDLDFGCHQFEYGMQIGPSITVNPIHHLKVSTYFRFQPSASIMLLDDEVYYGFVPFFNFGAAVAWKAISLGVEGRWGGTKYHGVSVNDESDGYDYENEDMDASDFVDTFRQRMRTKSFRVYLSFRF
;
A
#
# COMPACT_ATOMS: atom_id res chain seq x y z
N MET A 1 26.61 -23.30 -21.09
CA MET A 1 26.94 -21.97 -21.66
C MET A 1 26.48 -20.94 -20.64
N LYS A 2 27.24 -20.01 -20.03
CA LYS A 2 28.58 -19.39 -20.20
C LYS A 2 29.20 -19.28 -18.78
N LYS A 3 30.27 -20.02 -18.46
CA LYS A 3 31.71 -19.63 -18.38
C LYS A 3 32.08 -18.55 -17.35
N PHE A 4 32.82 -19.01 -16.33
CA PHE A 4 33.70 -18.31 -15.38
C PHE A 4 34.79 -17.46 -16.06
N VAL A 5 35.25 -16.39 -15.39
CA VAL A 5 36.53 -15.66 -15.63
C VAL A 5 37.01 -15.12 -14.26
N SER A 6 38.04 -15.73 -13.63
CA SER A 6 39.50 -15.43 -13.68
C SER A 6 39.88 -14.15 -12.92
N VAL A 7 40.46 -14.20 -11.71
CA VAL A 7 41.90 -14.40 -11.37
C VAL A 7 42.80 -13.20 -11.71
N PHE A 8 43.40 -12.65 -10.64
CA PHE A 8 44.66 -11.89 -10.51
C PHE A 8 45.20 -11.08 -11.71
N ALA A 9 45.36 -9.77 -11.50
CA ALA A 9 46.32 -8.95 -12.22
C ALA A 9 47.22 -8.23 -11.21
N LEU A 10 48.35 -8.85 -10.90
CA LEU A 10 49.51 -8.22 -10.27
C LEU A 10 50.60 -8.17 -11.35
N ALA A 11 50.82 -7.02 -11.99
CA ALA A 11 52.09 -6.69 -12.64
C ALA A 11 52.15 -5.23 -13.12
N ALA A 12 53.34 -4.67 -12.91
CA ALA A 12 54.00 -3.62 -13.69
C ALA A 12 53.61 -2.16 -13.42
N PHE A 13 54.42 -1.50 -12.58
CA PHE A 13 55.26 -0.40 -13.05
C PHE A 13 56.66 -0.51 -12.43
N MET A 14 57.62 -0.92 -13.25
CA MET A 14 59.07 -0.73 -13.07
C MET A 14 59.57 0.14 -14.23
N ALA A 15 60.67 0.87 -13.97
CA ALA A 15 61.42 1.83 -14.81
C ALA A 15 60.99 3.30 -14.59
N CYS A 16 61.88 4.28 -14.35
CA CYS A 16 63.35 4.30 -14.29
C CYS A 16 63.80 5.61 -13.62
N GLY A 17 64.91 5.60 -12.89
CA GLY A 17 65.61 6.80 -12.43
C GLY A 17 66.82 6.47 -11.57
N ALA A 18 67.97 6.23 -12.19
CA ALA A 18 69.25 5.94 -11.54
C ALA A 18 70.06 7.22 -11.29
N ALA A 19 70.71 7.32 -10.11
CA ALA A 19 71.94 8.09 -9.77
C ALA A 19 71.96 8.36 -8.25
N LYS A 20 73.00 8.16 -7.43
CA LYS A 20 74.37 7.64 -7.52
C LYS A 20 74.70 7.02 -6.15
N ALA A 21 75.53 5.98 -6.12
CA ALA A 21 76.22 5.57 -4.90
C ALA A 21 77.33 6.59 -4.58
N GLN A 22 77.24 7.24 -3.42
CA GLN A 22 78.39 7.82 -2.71
C GLN A 22 78.36 7.26 -1.28
N PHE A 23 79.30 6.37 -0.99
CA PHE A 23 79.64 6.01 0.38
C PHE A 23 80.73 6.98 0.85
N VAL A 24 80.36 7.98 1.65
CA VAL A 24 81.26 8.73 2.54
C VAL A 24 80.46 9.23 3.73
N GLY A 25 80.88 8.84 4.94
CA GLY A 25 80.67 9.63 6.16
C GLY A 25 79.44 9.28 7.00
N THR A 26 79.71 8.65 8.14
CA THR A 26 78.86 8.65 9.34
C THR A 26 78.30 10.05 9.65
N GLY A 27 76.97 10.18 9.63
CA GLY A 27 76.24 11.32 10.20
C GLY A 27 75.21 11.98 9.27
N ALA A 28 74.04 11.36 9.08
CA ALA A 28 72.73 12.01 8.82
C ALA A 28 71.64 10.97 8.43
N GLU A 29 71.35 9.97 9.28
CA GLU A 29 70.36 8.91 8.95
C GLU A 29 68.89 9.21 9.35
N ASN A 30 68.56 10.40 9.88
CA ASN A 30 67.24 10.61 10.50
C ASN A 30 66.20 11.40 9.68
N ASN A 31 66.53 11.95 8.50
CA ASN A 31 65.60 12.82 7.76
C ASN A 31 64.90 12.19 6.53
N GLY A 32 65.42 11.10 5.95
CA GLY A 32 64.76 10.40 4.84
C GLY A 32 63.57 9.56 5.29
N ASN A 33 63.74 8.84 6.41
CA ASN A 33 62.73 7.93 6.94
C ASN A 33 61.47 8.65 7.45
N ALA A 34 61.60 9.88 7.97
CA ALA A 34 60.47 10.65 8.47
C ALA A 34 59.48 11.01 7.35
N ASN A 35 60.00 11.44 6.19
CA ASN A 35 59.18 11.83 5.03
C ASN A 35 58.47 10.63 4.38
N GLU A 36 59.13 9.47 4.32
CA GLU A 36 58.53 8.23 3.83
C GLU A 36 57.44 7.71 4.78
N VAL A 37 57.67 7.76 6.09
CA VAL A 37 56.68 7.38 7.12
C VAL A 37 55.45 8.28 7.08
N ASP A 38 55.62 9.59 6.91
CA ASP A 38 54.50 10.53 6.79
C ASP A 38 53.72 10.34 5.48
N SER A 39 54.41 10.03 4.38
CA SER A 39 53.78 9.65 3.12
C SER A 39 52.98 8.36 3.25
N LEU A 40 53.53 7.34 3.92
CA LEU A 40 52.84 6.08 4.19
C LEU A 40 51.61 6.27 5.08
N ARG A 41 51.70 7.09 6.15
CA ARG A 41 50.54 7.43 6.99
C ARG A 41 49.44 8.13 6.20
N THR A 42 49.82 9.00 5.26
CA THR A 42 48.87 9.68 4.37
C THR A 42 48.18 8.70 3.43
N VAL A 43 48.93 7.76 2.84
CA VAL A 43 48.38 6.71 1.97
C VAL A 43 47.46 5.77 2.76
N VAL A 44 47.88 5.31 3.94
CA VAL A 44 47.06 4.46 4.83
C VAL A 44 45.77 5.18 5.23
N GLY A 45 45.86 6.46 5.61
CA GLY A 45 44.68 7.27 5.94
C GLY A 45 43.74 7.46 4.74
N THR A 46 44.28 7.60 3.54
CA THR A 46 43.50 7.69 2.30
C THR A 46 42.84 6.35 1.97
N LEU A 47 43.58 5.25 2.11
CA LEU A 47 43.10 3.91 1.83
C LEU A 47 42.01 3.47 2.82
N SER A 48 42.19 3.79 4.12
CA SER A 48 41.16 3.58 5.15
C SER A 48 39.87 4.29 4.78
N LYS A 49 39.95 5.58 4.40
CA LYS A 49 38.77 6.33 3.94
C LYS A 49 38.12 5.73 2.70
N GLN A 50 38.91 5.20 1.76
CA GLN A 50 38.37 4.54 0.57
C GLN A 50 37.62 3.25 0.92
N VAL A 51 38.18 2.44 1.82
CA VAL A 51 37.54 1.21 2.32
C VAL A 51 36.23 1.54 3.05
N ASP A 52 36.24 2.53 3.94
CA ASP A 52 35.05 2.95 4.68
C ASP A 52 33.94 3.46 3.74
N ASN A 53 34.32 4.26 2.74
CA ASN A 53 33.38 4.74 1.72
C ASN A 53 32.80 3.61 0.86
N ALA A 54 33.62 2.60 0.51
CA ALA A 54 33.17 1.45 -0.24
C ALA A 54 32.19 0.60 0.58
N ASN A 55 32.51 0.34 1.85
CA ASN A 55 31.65 -0.40 2.78
C ASN A 55 30.31 0.33 2.98
N GLN A 56 30.33 1.65 3.17
CA GLN A 56 29.12 2.44 3.30
C GLN A 56 28.28 2.44 2.01
N ALA A 57 28.92 2.51 0.84
CA ALA A 57 28.23 2.45 -0.45
C ALA A 57 27.56 1.09 -0.67
N GLU A 58 28.19 0.00 -0.27
CA GLU A 58 27.63 -1.35 -0.33
C GLU A 58 26.43 -1.49 0.61
N LEU A 59 26.54 -1.00 1.86
CA LEU A 59 25.43 -0.98 2.80
C LEU A 59 24.27 -0.15 2.26
N ASP A 60 24.54 1.06 1.78
CA ASP A 60 23.53 1.94 1.18
C ASP A 60 22.83 1.28 -0.01
N GLN A 61 23.57 0.54 -0.84
CA GLN A 61 22.97 -0.23 -1.94
C GLN A 61 21.99 -1.29 -1.41
N LYS A 62 22.43 -2.11 -0.44
CA LYS A 62 21.59 -3.17 0.15
C LYS A 62 20.36 -2.62 0.86
N ILE A 63 20.46 -1.43 1.44
CA ILE A 63 19.38 -0.77 2.20
C ILE A 63 18.39 -0.07 1.27
N TRP A 64 18.90 0.72 0.31
CA TRP A 64 18.10 1.67 -0.46
C TRP A 64 17.80 1.20 -1.88
N LYS A 65 18.72 0.52 -2.57
CA LYS A 65 18.51 0.13 -3.97
C LYS A 65 17.91 -1.26 -4.09
N ASP A 66 18.49 -2.23 -3.39
CA ASP A 66 18.11 -3.64 -3.48
C ASP A 66 16.82 -3.96 -2.70
N ARG A 67 16.23 -2.96 -2.04
CA ARG A 67 15.01 -3.07 -1.24
C ARG A 67 14.06 -1.92 -1.55
N ALA A 68 14.11 -1.43 -2.80
CA ALA A 68 13.31 -0.33 -3.29
C ALA A 68 11.95 -0.82 -3.80
N LYS A 69 11.85 -2.06 -4.31
CA LYS A 69 10.57 -2.66 -4.70
C LYS A 69 9.90 -3.25 -3.47
N TYR A 70 8.58 -3.25 -3.48
CA TYR A 70 7.79 -3.82 -2.41
C TYR A 70 6.54 -4.51 -2.96
N PHE A 71 6.18 -5.61 -2.31
CA PHE A 71 4.93 -6.31 -2.49
C PHE A 71 4.23 -6.41 -1.13
N ASN A 72 3.02 -5.88 -1.04
CA ASN A 72 2.26 -5.80 0.21
C ASN A 72 1.06 -6.73 0.13
N ILE A 73 0.77 -7.41 1.24
CA ILE A 73 -0.50 -8.08 1.49
C ILE A 73 -1.02 -7.55 2.82
N GLY A 74 -2.28 -7.13 2.87
CA GLY A 74 -2.85 -6.56 4.08
C GLY A 74 -4.32 -6.84 4.28
N PHE A 75 -4.74 -6.61 5.52
CA PHE A 75 -6.11 -6.62 5.95
C PHE A 75 -6.70 -5.21 5.89
N VAL A 76 -7.98 -5.13 5.55
CA VAL A 76 -8.67 -3.87 5.29
C VAL A 76 -9.89 -3.79 6.18
N LYS A 77 -9.98 -2.71 6.95
CA LYS A 77 -11.20 -2.30 7.64
C LYS A 77 -11.75 -1.05 6.95
N GLN A 78 -12.89 -1.18 6.30
CA GLN A 78 -13.47 -0.14 5.46
C GLN A 78 -14.88 0.23 5.94
N SER A 79 -15.23 1.50 5.79
CA SER A 79 -16.58 1.99 5.95
C SER A 79 -16.98 2.74 4.69
N LEU A 80 -18.17 2.43 4.19
CA LEU A 80 -18.81 3.09 3.08
C LEU A 80 -20.01 3.87 3.62
N THR A 81 -20.19 5.10 3.17
CA THR A 81 -21.31 5.95 3.61
C THR A 81 -22.02 6.50 2.38
N SER A 82 -23.28 6.11 2.18
CA SER A 82 -24.18 6.78 1.24
C SER A 82 -24.44 8.18 1.78
N LYS A 83 -24.26 9.18 0.94
CA LYS A 83 -24.61 10.57 1.28
C LYS A 83 -26.06 10.90 0.99
N ASP A 84 -26.67 10.13 0.11
CA ASP A 84 -28.02 10.40 -0.35
C ASP A 84 -29.02 9.84 0.69
N ASP A 85 -28.70 8.68 1.28
CA ASP A 85 -29.58 7.97 2.23
C ASP A 85 -29.03 7.95 3.67
N TYR A 86 -27.84 8.52 3.89
CA TYR A 86 -27.12 8.53 5.18
C TYR A 86 -26.81 7.15 5.80
N ILE A 87 -27.02 6.07 5.05
CA ILE A 87 -26.70 4.70 5.45
C ILE A 87 -25.17 4.49 5.47
N LYS A 88 -24.70 3.75 6.47
CA LYS A 88 -23.28 3.43 6.65
C LYS A 88 -23.04 1.93 6.72
N TYR A 89 -22.33 1.42 5.73
CA TYR A 89 -21.88 0.03 5.67
C TYR A 89 -20.49 -0.10 6.31
N LYS A 90 -20.31 -1.15 7.12
CA LYS A 90 -19.01 -1.50 7.72
C LYS A 90 -18.52 -2.82 7.15
N SER A 91 -17.22 -2.91 6.87
CA SER A 91 -16.60 -4.12 6.37
C SER A 91 -16.66 -5.24 7.41
N GLU A 92 -17.09 -6.42 6.99
CA GLU A 92 -16.93 -7.68 7.74
C GLU A 92 -15.53 -8.26 7.47
N ALA A 93 -15.13 -8.29 6.20
CA ALA A 93 -13.85 -8.79 5.75
C ALA A 93 -13.27 -7.90 4.66
N GLY A 94 -11.94 -7.79 4.59
CA GLY A 94 -11.28 -7.06 3.52
C GLY A 94 -9.81 -7.36 3.42
N VAL A 95 -9.32 -7.42 2.19
CA VAL A 95 -7.93 -7.72 1.85
C VAL A 95 -7.41 -6.75 0.79
N ASN A 96 -6.12 -6.42 0.86
CA ASN A 96 -5.46 -5.65 -0.18
C ASN A 96 -4.13 -6.30 -0.60
N ILE A 97 -3.80 -6.12 -1.88
CA ILE A 97 -2.52 -6.48 -2.44
C ILE A 97 -1.98 -5.28 -3.21
N THR A 98 -0.72 -4.92 -2.96
CA THR A 98 -0.09 -3.76 -3.61
C THR A 98 1.30 -4.11 -4.12
N TRP A 99 1.61 -3.76 -5.36
CA TRP A 99 2.97 -3.88 -5.91
C TRP A 99 3.47 -2.52 -6.37
N GLY A 100 4.64 -2.14 -5.87
CA GLY A 100 5.26 -0.86 -6.21
C GLY A 100 6.76 -0.80 -6.02
N LYS A 101 7.27 0.41 -6.22
CA LYS A 101 8.67 0.79 -6.01
C LYS A 101 8.79 2.20 -5.47
N THR A 102 9.73 2.39 -4.55
CA THR A 102 10.17 3.71 -4.08
C THR A 102 11.36 4.17 -4.92
N TYR A 103 11.24 5.35 -5.52
CA TYR A 103 12.30 6.03 -6.27
C TYR A 103 12.93 7.11 -5.41
N TYR A 104 14.11 6.84 -4.85
CA TYR A 104 14.83 7.81 -4.03
C TYR A 104 15.44 8.92 -4.89
N LEU A 105 15.17 10.17 -4.53
CA LEU A 105 15.50 11.35 -5.33
C LEU A 105 16.99 11.73 -5.26
N HIS A 106 17.72 11.22 -4.27
CA HIS A 106 19.14 11.54 -4.06
C HIS A 106 19.99 10.30 -3.81
N LYS A 107 21.25 10.36 -4.31
CA LYS A 107 22.18 9.23 -4.29
C LYS A 107 22.58 8.84 -2.86
N LYS A 108 23.07 9.80 -2.07
CA LYS A 108 23.50 9.61 -0.68
C LYS A 108 22.41 10.03 0.29
N PRO A 109 22.18 9.32 1.42
CA PRO A 109 21.25 9.77 2.45
C PRO A 109 21.61 11.16 2.99
N LEU A 110 20.60 12.00 3.22
CA LEU A 110 20.76 13.28 3.92
C LEU A 110 21.06 13.00 5.39
N TRP A 111 22.06 13.69 5.94
CA TRP A 111 22.57 13.46 7.30
C TRP A 111 22.94 12.00 7.60
N GLY A 112 23.26 11.21 6.57
CA GLY A 112 23.61 9.79 6.71
C GLY A 112 22.44 8.84 7.00
N MET A 113 21.20 9.33 7.15
CA MET A 113 20.07 8.50 7.59
C MET A 113 18.80 8.70 6.77
N VAL A 114 18.56 9.90 6.24
CA VAL A 114 17.25 10.26 5.66
C VAL A 114 17.28 10.13 4.14
N LYS A 115 16.25 9.52 3.57
CA LYS A 115 15.95 9.57 2.14
C LYS A 115 14.56 10.09 1.83
N ILE A 116 14.50 10.98 0.85
CA ILE A 116 13.27 11.45 0.23
C ILE A 116 13.08 10.64 -1.06
N GLY A 117 11.88 10.10 -1.24
CA GLY A 117 11.51 9.30 -2.37
C GLY A 117 10.16 9.68 -2.96
N LEU A 118 9.91 9.14 -4.15
CA LEU A 118 8.60 9.08 -4.77
C LEU A 118 8.18 7.62 -4.80
N ASP A 119 7.10 7.29 -4.10
CA ASP A 119 6.50 5.97 -4.16
C ASP A 119 5.60 5.88 -5.39
N TRP A 120 5.74 4.79 -6.14
CA TRP A 120 4.89 4.45 -7.25
C TRP A 120 4.47 2.98 -7.16
N SER A 121 3.20 2.73 -6.84
CA SER A 121 2.56 1.42 -6.91
C SER A 121 1.76 1.34 -8.19
N TRP A 122 2.20 0.54 -9.16
CA TRP A 122 1.49 0.36 -10.42
C TRP A 122 0.28 -0.56 -10.30
N MET A 123 0.20 -1.38 -9.24
CA MET A 123 -0.93 -2.26 -8.95
C MET A 123 -1.33 -2.12 -7.49
N ASP A 124 -2.59 -1.77 -7.24
CA ASP A 124 -3.26 -1.83 -5.95
C ASP A 124 -4.62 -2.49 -6.16
N PHE A 125 -4.79 -3.70 -5.62
CA PHE A 125 -6.06 -4.41 -5.57
C PHE A 125 -6.61 -4.35 -4.17
N ASN A 126 -7.91 -4.06 -4.05
CA ASN A 126 -8.60 -4.01 -2.77
C ASN A 126 -9.96 -4.69 -2.92
N TYR A 127 -10.23 -5.64 -2.04
CA TYR A 127 -11.52 -6.32 -1.94
C TYR A 127 -12.07 -6.13 -0.54
N VAL A 128 -13.35 -5.82 -0.44
CA VAL A 128 -14.07 -5.67 0.82
C VAL A 128 -15.44 -6.32 0.68
N LYS A 129 -15.82 -7.12 1.69
CA LYS A 129 -17.19 -7.55 1.93
C LYS A 129 -17.74 -6.73 3.10
N TYR A 130 -18.94 -6.18 2.94
CA TYR A 130 -19.64 -5.46 4.00
C TYR A 130 -20.65 -6.36 4.71
N SER A 131 -20.91 -6.05 5.98
CA SER A 131 -22.04 -6.63 6.70
C SER A 131 -23.35 -6.02 6.21
N SER A 132 -24.45 -6.77 6.35
CA SER A 132 -25.81 -6.26 6.21
C SER A 132 -26.02 -5.02 7.09
N VAL A 133 -26.89 -4.12 6.61
CA VAL A 133 -27.02 -2.72 7.01
C VAL A 133 -27.19 -2.56 8.52
N GLU A 134 -26.29 -1.79 9.16
CA GLU A 134 -26.57 -1.24 10.49
C GLU A 134 -27.54 -0.06 10.26
N GLU A 135 -28.86 -0.31 10.28
CA GLU A 135 -29.86 0.75 10.30
C GLU A 135 -29.68 1.55 11.59
N LYS A 136 -28.83 2.59 11.52
CA LYS A 136 -28.81 3.60 12.55
C LYS A 136 -30.00 4.51 12.31
N PHE A 137 -31.12 4.19 12.95
CA PHE A 137 -32.09 5.20 13.32
C PHE A 137 -31.32 6.36 13.97
N ALA A 138 -31.26 7.48 13.26
CA ALA A 138 -30.65 8.69 13.73
C ALA A 138 -31.56 9.29 14.81
N TYR A 139 -31.40 8.81 16.05
CA TYR A 139 -31.54 9.68 17.20
C TYR A 139 -30.12 10.08 17.61
N ASP A 140 -29.75 11.29 17.17
CA ASP A 140 -28.84 12.10 17.98
C ASP A 140 -29.50 12.23 19.35
N ASP A 141 -28.91 11.64 20.39
CA ASP A 141 -28.95 12.20 21.74
C ASP A 141 -27.80 11.66 22.58
N ASP A 142 -26.89 12.59 22.85
CA ASP A 142 -26.25 12.94 24.11
C ASP A 142 -25.91 11.86 25.17
N PHE A 143 -24.71 12.04 25.74
CA PHE A 143 -24.15 11.42 26.94
C PHE A 143 -25.11 10.62 27.85
N GLY A 144 -24.83 9.32 28.05
CA GLY A 144 -25.55 8.52 29.06
C GLY A 144 -24.95 7.14 29.32
N ASP A 145 -24.52 6.95 30.55
CA ASP A 145 -24.00 5.74 31.19
C ASP A 145 -25.06 4.62 31.35
N GLY A 146 -24.61 3.37 31.50
CA GLY A 146 -25.28 2.41 32.39
C GLY A 146 -26.19 1.33 31.78
N ASN A 147 -25.86 0.09 32.11
CA ASN A 147 -26.67 -1.14 32.02
C ASN A 147 -28.20 -0.98 32.26
N GLY A 148 -29.01 -1.73 31.51
CA GLY A 148 -30.42 -1.94 31.85
C GLY A 148 -31.11 -3.02 31.03
N PHE A 149 -31.36 -4.18 31.66
CA PHE A 149 -32.30 -5.21 31.22
C PHE A 149 -33.74 -4.66 31.23
N GLY A 150 -34.61 -5.07 30.29
CA GLY A 150 -36.05 -4.80 30.43
C GLY A 150 -36.93 -5.11 29.22
N ASN A 151 -37.75 -6.15 29.38
CA ASN A 151 -38.96 -6.54 28.64
C ASN A 151 -39.86 -5.43 28.06
N GLY A 152 -40.55 -5.76 26.96
CA GLY A 152 -42.01 -5.94 27.03
C GLY A 152 -42.91 -5.26 26.00
N TRP A 153 -43.82 -6.09 25.44
CA TRP A 153 -45.17 -5.80 24.91
C TRP A 153 -45.25 -5.21 23.49
N GLY A 154 -46.02 -5.73 22.53
CA GLY A 154 -47.06 -6.78 22.50
C GLY A 154 -48.02 -6.45 21.35
N TYR A 155 -48.60 -7.48 20.70
CA TYR A 155 -50.00 -7.56 20.23
C TYR A 155 -50.17 -8.89 19.48
N ASP A 156 -50.75 -9.86 20.19
CA ASP A 156 -51.30 -11.10 19.65
C ASP A 156 -52.68 -10.78 19.06
N ASP A 157 -52.93 -11.14 17.80
CA ASP A 157 -54.28 -11.16 17.21
C ASP A 157 -54.67 -12.62 16.90
N PRO A 158 -55.73 -13.18 17.51
CA PRO A 158 -56.15 -14.58 17.34
C PRO A 158 -57.35 -14.68 16.36
N PHE A 159 -57.40 -15.79 15.60
CA PHE A 159 -58.38 -16.16 14.55
C PHE A 159 -58.11 -15.53 13.17
N ASP A 160 -58.11 -16.20 12.03
CA ASP A 160 -58.37 -17.59 11.61
C ASP A 160 -58.03 -17.62 10.11
N ASN A 161 -57.53 -18.76 9.63
CA ASN A 161 -57.75 -19.38 8.32
C ASN A 161 -56.47 -20.06 7.80
N GLY A 162 -56.44 -21.37 8.02
CA GLY A 162 -55.47 -22.28 7.46
C GLY A 162 -55.37 -22.15 5.94
N TRP A 163 -54.21 -21.67 5.53
CA TRP A 163 -53.49 -22.18 4.38
C TRP A 163 -52.09 -22.45 4.91
N ASP A 164 -51.68 -23.72 4.95
CA ASP A 164 -50.27 -24.06 4.88
C ASP A 164 -49.79 -23.48 3.54
N MET A 165 -49.42 -22.20 3.52
CA MET A 165 -48.48 -21.75 2.53
C MET A 165 -47.21 -22.50 2.88
N GLU A 166 -46.85 -23.45 2.03
CA GLU A 166 -45.46 -23.86 1.91
C GLU A 166 -44.67 -22.54 1.95
N GLU A 167 -43.84 -22.35 2.98
CA GLU A 167 -42.72 -21.41 2.86
C GLU A 167 -42.01 -21.90 1.61
N ASP A 168 -42.36 -21.32 0.46
CA ASP A 168 -41.38 -21.04 -0.56
C ASP A 168 -40.34 -20.22 0.20
N GLU A 169 -39.38 -20.93 0.80
CA GLU A 169 -38.06 -20.39 1.07
C GLU A 169 -37.55 -19.97 -0.32
N ASP A 170 -38.02 -18.81 -0.78
CA ASP A 170 -37.29 -18.01 -1.74
C ASP A 170 -35.96 -17.84 -1.04
N TYR A 171 -35.01 -18.66 -1.46
CA TYR A 171 -33.61 -18.51 -1.16
C TYR A 171 -33.19 -17.21 -1.85
N ASP A 172 -33.63 -16.07 -1.34
CA ASP A 172 -33.05 -14.76 -1.56
C ASP A 172 -31.63 -14.91 -1.05
N LEU A 173 -30.75 -15.31 -1.96
CA LEU A 173 -29.32 -15.32 -1.76
C LEU A 173 -28.94 -13.87 -1.55
N ASP A 174 -29.02 -13.38 -0.30
CA ASP A 174 -28.41 -12.11 0.10
C ASP A 174 -26.90 -12.28 -0.07
N PHE A 175 -26.44 -11.99 -1.29
CA PHE A 175 -25.03 -12.02 -1.66
C PHE A 175 -24.25 -10.96 -0.86
N GLY A 176 -24.93 -10.04 -0.17
CA GLY A 176 -24.34 -8.96 0.58
C GLY A 176 -23.59 -7.98 -0.29
N CYS A 177 -23.09 -6.91 0.32
CA CYS A 177 -22.38 -5.89 -0.42
C CYS A 177 -20.89 -6.25 -0.58
N HIS A 178 -20.44 -6.37 -1.83
CA HIS A 178 -19.06 -6.65 -2.21
C HIS A 178 -18.46 -5.49 -2.98
N GLN A 179 -17.23 -5.08 -2.67
CA GLN A 179 -16.55 -4.02 -3.40
C GLN A 179 -15.15 -4.45 -3.83
N PHE A 180 -14.90 -4.25 -5.11
CA PHE A 180 -13.61 -4.44 -5.76
C PHE A 180 -13.07 -3.09 -6.21
N GLU A 181 -11.78 -2.86 -5.99
CA GLU A 181 -11.09 -1.69 -6.47
C GLU A 181 -9.74 -2.07 -7.07
N TYR A 182 -9.44 -1.45 -8.20
CA TYR A 182 -8.14 -1.52 -8.83
C TYR A 182 -7.61 -0.11 -9.04
N GLY A 183 -6.40 0.15 -8.57
CA GLY A 183 -5.81 1.47 -8.68
C GLY A 183 -4.30 1.47 -8.75
N MET A 184 -3.78 2.69 -8.86
CA MET A 184 -2.35 3.00 -8.86
C MET A 184 -2.09 3.98 -7.72
N GLN A 185 -0.98 3.87 -7.00
CA GLN A 185 -0.62 4.85 -5.97
C GLN A 185 0.61 5.65 -6.40
N ILE A 186 0.59 6.96 -6.20
CA ILE A 186 1.75 7.82 -6.42
C ILE A 186 1.86 8.88 -5.34
N GLY A 187 3.05 9.11 -4.81
CA GLY A 187 3.26 10.26 -3.93
C GLY A 187 4.59 10.27 -3.19
N PRO A 188 4.89 11.40 -2.52
CA PRO A 188 6.14 11.55 -1.79
C PRO A 188 6.22 10.62 -0.59
N SER A 189 7.44 10.16 -0.30
CA SER A 189 7.77 9.39 0.88
C SER A 189 9.07 9.89 1.53
N ILE A 190 9.13 9.78 2.85
CA ILE A 190 10.31 10.07 3.65
C ILE A 190 10.66 8.80 4.41
N THR A 191 11.92 8.37 4.32
CA THR A 191 12.41 7.19 5.01
C THR A 191 13.67 7.52 5.80
N VAL A 192 13.70 7.13 7.06
CA VAL A 192 14.85 7.28 7.96
C VAL A 192 15.44 5.91 8.24
N ASN A 193 16.74 5.78 8.10
CA ASN A 193 17.51 4.63 8.56
C ASN A 193 18.38 5.04 9.75
N PRO A 194 17.91 4.83 11.00
CA PRO A 194 18.69 5.18 12.18
C PRO A 194 19.84 4.21 12.42
N ILE A 195 19.68 2.92 12.10
CA ILE A 195 20.69 1.90 12.33
C ILE A 195 20.60 0.73 11.34
N HIS A 196 21.70 0.46 10.66
CA HIS A 196 21.93 -0.71 9.80
C HIS A 196 20.80 -0.95 8.77
N HIS A 197 19.95 -1.97 8.94
CA HIS A 197 18.86 -2.29 8.00
C HIS A 197 17.48 -1.80 8.45
N LEU A 198 17.38 -1.18 9.63
CA LEU A 198 16.12 -0.64 10.13
C LEU A 198 15.75 0.58 9.29
N LYS A 199 14.54 0.58 8.71
CA LYS A 199 13.97 1.73 8.01
C LYS A 199 12.62 2.07 8.62
N VAL A 200 12.41 3.33 8.94
CA VAL A 200 11.11 3.88 9.31
C VAL A 200 10.69 4.83 8.21
N SER A 201 9.52 4.62 7.63
CA SER A 201 9.02 5.39 6.49
C SER A 201 7.64 5.93 6.75
N THR A 202 7.38 7.12 6.22
CA THR A 202 6.03 7.70 6.12
C THR A 202 5.82 8.24 4.71
N TYR A 203 4.57 8.23 4.26
CA TYR A 203 4.23 8.63 2.92
C TYR A 203 2.83 9.23 2.85
N PHE A 204 2.63 10.05 1.83
CA PHE A 204 1.32 10.52 1.42
C PHE A 204 1.17 10.22 -0.07
N ARG A 205 0.12 9.50 -0.47
CA ARG A 205 -0.08 9.05 -1.85
C ARG A 205 -1.46 9.41 -2.35
N PHE A 206 -1.53 9.83 -3.60
CA PHE A 206 -2.76 9.90 -4.35
C PHE A 206 -2.98 8.56 -5.04
N GLN A 207 -4.18 8.02 -4.93
CA GLN A 207 -4.57 6.74 -5.49
C GLN A 207 -5.83 6.89 -6.37
N PRO A 208 -5.66 7.14 -7.68
CA PRO A 208 -6.75 6.94 -8.62
C PRO A 208 -7.14 5.45 -8.69
N SER A 209 -8.40 5.14 -8.42
CA SER A 209 -8.93 3.77 -8.46
C SER A 209 -10.20 3.69 -9.30
N ALA A 210 -10.28 2.66 -10.15
CA ALA A 210 -11.56 2.14 -10.62
C ALA A 210 -12.16 1.26 -9.53
N SER A 211 -13.47 1.38 -9.29
CA SER A 211 -14.19 0.62 -8.29
C SER A 211 -15.46 0.06 -8.89
N ILE A 212 -15.72 -1.21 -8.58
CA ILE A 212 -16.96 -1.91 -8.86
C ILE A 212 -17.50 -2.39 -7.52
N MET A 213 -18.78 -2.22 -7.28
CA MET A 213 -19.48 -2.70 -6.10
C MET A 213 -20.72 -3.45 -6.55
N LEU A 214 -20.94 -4.60 -5.92
CA LEU A 214 -22.13 -5.41 -6.07
C LEU A 214 -22.92 -5.20 -4.77
N LEU A 215 -24.17 -4.83 -4.91
CA LEU A 215 -25.12 -4.72 -3.81
C LEU A 215 -26.36 -5.46 -4.28
N ASP A 216 -26.60 -6.64 -3.72
CA ASP A 216 -27.68 -7.54 -4.10
C ASP A 216 -27.63 -7.82 -5.62
N ASP A 217 -28.65 -7.42 -6.39
CA ASP A 217 -28.72 -7.60 -7.85
C ASP A 217 -28.18 -6.42 -8.67
N GLU A 218 -27.68 -5.39 -8.00
CA GLU A 218 -27.26 -4.14 -8.63
C GLU A 218 -25.72 -4.03 -8.75
N VAL A 219 -25.27 -3.61 -9.93
CA VAL A 219 -23.85 -3.37 -10.19
C VAL A 219 -23.57 -1.88 -10.23
N TYR A 220 -22.73 -1.43 -9.31
CA TYR A 220 -22.26 -0.06 -9.20
C TYR A 220 -20.83 0.04 -9.71
N TYR A 221 -20.54 1.01 -10.56
CA TYR A 221 -19.17 1.29 -10.98
C TYR A 221 -18.85 2.77 -10.90
N GLY A 222 -17.57 3.07 -10.66
CA GLY A 222 -17.13 4.44 -10.54
C GLY A 222 -15.63 4.58 -10.44
N PHE A 223 -15.15 5.76 -10.80
CA PHE A 223 -13.79 6.16 -10.51
C PHE A 223 -13.75 6.91 -9.19
N VAL A 224 -12.95 6.45 -8.24
CA VAL A 224 -12.80 7.08 -6.92
C VAL A 224 -11.36 7.54 -6.69
N PRO A 225 -11.14 8.85 -6.51
CA PRO A 225 -9.85 9.40 -6.16
C PRO A 225 -9.61 9.26 -4.65
N PHE A 226 -8.69 8.38 -4.28
CA PHE A 226 -8.29 8.18 -2.89
C PHE A 226 -7.04 8.99 -2.54
N PHE A 227 -6.97 9.39 -1.27
CA PHE A 227 -5.75 9.85 -0.63
C PHE A 227 -5.37 8.88 0.48
N ASN A 228 -4.09 8.53 0.52
CA ASN A 228 -3.54 7.58 1.46
C ASN A 228 -2.46 8.26 2.28
N PHE A 229 -2.50 8.08 3.59
CA PHE A 229 -1.43 8.44 4.51
C PHE A 229 -1.01 7.21 5.30
N GLY A 230 0.28 6.90 5.30
CA GLY A 230 0.76 5.68 5.92
C GLY A 230 2.14 5.80 6.54
N ALA A 231 2.44 4.81 7.37
CA ALA A 231 3.74 4.64 8.00
C ALA A 231 4.11 3.15 8.02
N ALA A 232 5.39 2.85 7.85
CA ALA A 232 5.90 1.49 7.87
C ALA A 232 7.29 1.39 8.48
N VAL A 233 7.51 0.30 9.20
CA VAL A 233 8.81 -0.10 9.73
C VAL A 233 9.29 -1.30 8.93
N ALA A 234 10.54 -1.28 8.49
CA ALA A 234 11.14 -2.34 7.70
C ALA A 234 12.46 -2.79 8.31
N TRP A 235 12.72 -4.10 8.26
CA TRP A 235 14.00 -4.69 8.55
C TRP A 235 14.37 -5.65 7.42
N LYS A 236 15.46 -5.35 6.71
CA LYS A 236 15.92 -6.10 5.53
C LYS A 236 14.80 -6.25 4.48
N ALA A 237 14.28 -7.46 4.30
CA ALA A 237 13.28 -7.80 3.29
C ALA A 237 11.85 -7.77 3.81
N ILE A 238 11.63 -7.62 5.12
CA ILE A 238 10.29 -7.66 5.73
C ILE A 238 9.93 -6.28 6.27
N SER A 239 8.67 -5.90 6.14
CA SER A 239 8.15 -4.67 6.71
C SER A 239 6.71 -4.80 7.12
N LEU A 240 6.36 -4.10 8.20
CA LEU A 240 4.99 -3.94 8.67
C LEU A 240 4.59 -2.48 8.52
N GLY A 241 3.38 -2.23 8.05
CA GLY A 241 2.88 -0.88 7.89
C GLY A 241 1.38 -0.76 8.11
N VAL A 242 0.99 0.49 8.33
CA VAL A 242 -0.40 0.92 8.49
C VAL A 242 -0.68 2.06 7.54
N GLU A 243 -1.88 2.08 6.97
CA GLU A 243 -2.30 3.09 5.99
C GLU A 243 -3.75 3.49 6.24
N GLY A 244 -3.99 4.78 6.43
CA GLY A 244 -5.32 5.36 6.37
C GLY A 244 -5.61 5.84 4.96
N ARG A 245 -6.80 5.53 4.45
CA ARG A 245 -7.26 5.88 3.11
C ARG A 245 -8.63 6.54 3.16
N TRP A 246 -8.81 7.60 2.40
CA TRP A 246 -10.11 8.28 2.28
C TRP A 246 -10.34 8.78 0.87
N GLY A 247 -11.58 8.69 0.41
CA GLY A 247 -12.00 9.11 -0.92
C GLY A 247 -13.52 9.12 -1.01
N GLY A 248 -14.04 9.57 -2.15
CA GLY A 248 -15.47 9.49 -2.41
C GLY A 248 -15.77 9.82 -3.85
N THR A 249 -16.84 9.25 -4.38
CA THR A 249 -17.27 9.47 -5.74
C THR A 249 -18.77 9.30 -5.88
N LYS A 250 -19.27 9.57 -7.09
CA LYS A 250 -20.62 9.22 -7.52
C LYS A 250 -20.51 7.91 -8.29
N TYR A 251 -21.06 6.84 -7.75
CA TYR A 251 -21.20 5.57 -8.46
C TYR A 251 -22.37 5.67 -9.42
N HIS A 252 -22.24 5.02 -10.57
CA HIS A 252 -23.32 4.78 -11.52
C HIS A 252 -23.75 3.33 -11.32
N GLY A 253 -25.02 3.14 -10.96
CA GLY A 253 -25.64 1.84 -10.82
C GLY A 253 -26.31 1.44 -12.13
N VAL A 254 -26.28 0.14 -12.40
CA VAL A 254 -27.04 -0.55 -13.43
C VAL A 254 -27.75 -1.70 -12.74
N SER A 255 -29.07 -1.70 -12.77
CA SER A 255 -29.90 -2.84 -12.37
C SER A 255 -30.48 -3.50 -13.63
N VAL A 256 -30.81 -4.78 -13.52
CA VAL A 256 -31.58 -5.51 -14.54
C VAL A 256 -32.96 -5.73 -13.93
N ASN A 257 -34.00 -5.18 -14.55
CA ASN A 257 -35.37 -5.45 -14.11
C ASN A 257 -35.76 -6.87 -14.54
N ASP A 258 -35.94 -7.76 -13.56
CA ASP A 258 -36.48 -9.12 -13.76
C ASP A 258 -38.01 -9.17 -13.69
N GLU A 259 -38.67 -8.02 -13.47
CA GLU A 259 -40.12 -7.87 -13.54
C GLU A 259 -40.61 -7.96 -15.01
N SER A 260 -40.73 -9.20 -15.48
CA SER A 260 -41.66 -9.57 -16.56
C SER A 260 -43.09 -9.43 -16.03
N ASP A 261 -43.55 -8.20 -15.88
CA ASP A 261 -44.95 -7.89 -15.59
C ASP A 261 -45.82 -8.52 -16.67
N GLY A 262 -46.50 -9.60 -16.31
CA GLY A 262 -47.37 -10.37 -17.19
C GLY A 262 -48.61 -9.59 -17.63
N TYR A 263 -48.45 -8.58 -18.49
CA TYR A 263 -49.53 -7.99 -19.27
C TYR A 263 -49.16 -7.86 -20.74
N ASP A 264 -50.11 -8.32 -21.54
CA ASP A 264 -50.04 -8.69 -22.94
C ASP A 264 -49.96 -7.50 -23.93
N TYR A 265 -49.21 -7.78 -25.01
CA TYR A 265 -49.28 -7.27 -26.40
C TYR A 265 -49.23 -5.75 -26.68
N GLU A 266 -48.21 -5.31 -27.43
CA GLU A 266 -48.29 -5.05 -28.88
C GLU A 266 -46.91 -4.64 -29.43
N ASN A 267 -46.73 -4.78 -30.74
CA ASN A 267 -45.48 -4.54 -31.47
C ASN A 267 -44.91 -3.12 -31.24
N GLU A 268 -44.02 -2.98 -30.26
CA GLU A 268 -42.99 -1.95 -30.26
C GLU A 268 -41.64 -2.65 -30.05
N ASP A 269 -40.65 -2.27 -30.86
CA ASP A 269 -39.29 -2.80 -30.79
C ASP A 269 -38.75 -2.56 -29.37
N MET A 270 -38.81 -3.56 -28.49
CA MET A 270 -38.22 -3.46 -27.16
C MET A 270 -36.70 -3.32 -27.32
N ASP A 271 -36.19 -2.12 -27.09
CA ASP A 271 -34.76 -1.87 -27.05
C ASP A 271 -34.18 -2.40 -25.73
N ALA A 272 -32.96 -2.94 -25.80
CA ALA A 272 -32.25 -3.45 -24.62
C ALA A 272 -32.02 -2.40 -23.51
N SER A 273 -32.32 -1.13 -23.78
CA SER A 273 -32.29 -0.03 -22.81
C SER A 273 -33.47 0.01 -21.86
N ASP A 274 -34.61 -0.60 -22.20
CA ASP A 274 -35.81 -0.59 -21.34
C ASP A 274 -35.74 -1.63 -20.21
N PHE A 275 -34.78 -2.55 -20.27
CA PHE A 275 -34.48 -3.53 -19.20
C PHE A 275 -33.41 -3.04 -18.20
N VAL A 276 -32.86 -1.83 -18.41
CA VAL A 276 -31.69 -1.33 -17.67
C VAL A 276 -32.00 0.01 -17.01
N ASP A 277 -32.28 -0.03 -15.71
CA ASP A 277 -32.40 1.19 -14.91
C ASP A 277 -31.03 1.72 -14.50
N THR A 278 -30.79 3.01 -14.78
CA THR A 278 -29.53 3.69 -14.46
C THR A 278 -29.75 4.71 -13.36
N PHE A 279 -29.05 4.56 -12.25
CA PHE A 279 -29.13 5.48 -11.12
C PHE A 279 -27.74 5.92 -10.64
N ARG A 280 -27.70 6.91 -9.75
CA ARG A 280 -26.45 7.50 -9.26
C ARG A 280 -26.49 7.66 -7.75
N GLN A 281 -25.47 7.13 -7.07
CA GLN A 281 -25.36 7.24 -5.62
C GLN A 281 -24.01 7.84 -5.21
N ARG A 282 -24.04 8.87 -4.36
CA ARG A 282 -22.85 9.51 -3.80
C ARG A 282 -22.35 8.72 -2.61
N MET A 283 -21.16 8.13 -2.75
CA MET A 283 -20.55 7.37 -1.67
C MET A 283 -19.23 7.96 -1.20
N ARG A 284 -19.00 7.91 0.11
CA ARG A 284 -17.72 8.19 0.75
C ARG A 284 -17.13 6.91 1.31
N THR A 285 -15.86 6.67 0.98
CA THR A 285 -15.11 5.51 1.43
C THR A 285 -14.00 5.96 2.36
N LYS A 286 -13.97 5.40 3.57
CA LYS A 286 -12.85 5.51 4.50
C LYS A 286 -12.37 4.12 4.83
N SER A 287 -11.06 3.92 4.82
CA SER A 287 -10.45 2.61 4.99
C SER A 287 -9.18 2.71 5.82
N PHE A 288 -8.94 1.70 6.63
CA PHE A 288 -7.72 1.51 7.39
C PHE A 288 -7.14 0.15 7.02
N ARG A 289 -5.85 0.14 6.67
CA ARG A 289 -5.15 -1.05 6.21
C ARG A 289 -3.97 -1.35 7.13
N VAL A 290 -3.79 -2.62 7.46
CA VAL A 290 -2.58 -3.13 8.10
C VAL A 290 -1.96 -4.15 7.16
N TYR A 291 -0.69 -3.98 6.80
CA TYR A 291 -0.07 -4.82 5.78
C TYR A 291 1.32 -5.32 6.17
N LEU A 292 1.61 -6.53 5.70
CA LEU A 292 2.95 -7.11 5.64
C LEU A 292 3.52 -6.86 4.25
N SER A 293 4.79 -6.47 4.19
CA SER A 293 5.47 -6.08 2.96
C SER A 293 6.77 -6.85 2.78
N PHE A 294 6.94 -7.42 1.59
CA PHE A 294 8.16 -8.06 1.13
C PHE A 294 8.94 -7.11 0.22
N ARG A 295 10.18 -6.80 0.59
CA ARG A 295 11.05 -5.84 -0.10
C ARG A 295 12.21 -6.52 -0.82
N PHE A 296 12.44 -6.12 -2.07
CA PHE A 296 13.45 -6.67 -2.97
C PHE A 296 13.89 -5.68 -4.07
#